data_AF-A0A4Y3M5Q6-F1
#
_entry.id   AF-A0A4Y3M5Q6-F1
#
_cell.length_a   1.000
_cell.length_b   1.000
_cell.length_c   1.000
_cell.angle_alpha   90.00
_cell.angle_beta   90.00
_cell.angle_gamma   90.00
#
_symmetry.space_group_name_H-M   'P 1'
#
loop_
_entity.id
_entity.type
_entity.pdbx_description
1 polymer ?
#
loop_
_entity_poly.entity_id
_entity_poly.type
_entity_poly.pdbx_seq_one_letter_code
_entity_poly.pdbx_strand_id
1 'polypeptide(L)' 'MRYDEANDEDGVGSEIQELASELQSDAERLNIATDKSDVPDEIKHMVAALADKIDGLASLLR' A
#
# COMPACT_ATOMS: atom_id res chain seq x y z
N MET A 1 28.81 -26.04 -12.71
CA MET A 1 28.30 -24.87 -13.47
C MET A 1 27.28 -24.17 -12.59
N ARG A 2 27.22 -22.84 -12.72
CA ARG A 2 26.60 -21.83 -11.84
C ARG A 2 25.31 -22.25 -11.13
N TYR A 3 25.24 -21.86 -9.86
CA TYR A 3 24.01 -21.73 -9.09
C TYR A 3 23.12 -20.67 -9.75
N ASP A 4 21.87 -21.04 -9.98
CA ASP A 4 20.80 -20.15 -10.42
C ASP A 4 20.43 -19.21 -9.26
N GLU A 5 21.23 -18.17 -9.01
CA GLU A 5 20.96 -17.11 -8.03
C GLU A 5 20.13 -15.95 -8.65
N ALA A 6 19.69 -16.08 -9.89
CA ALA A 6 19.00 -15.00 -10.62
C ALA A 6 17.49 -14.93 -10.35
N ASN A 7 16.94 -15.74 -9.44
CA ASN A 7 15.49 -15.88 -9.26
C ASN A 7 14.94 -15.36 -7.92
N ASP A 8 15.81 -14.94 -6.99
CA ASP A 8 15.38 -14.45 -5.66
C ASP A 8 15.13 -12.93 -5.62
N GLU A 9 15.78 -12.14 -6.49
CA GLU A 9 15.57 -10.67 -6.50
C GLU A 9 14.20 -10.26 -7.05
N ASP A 10 13.65 -10.99 -8.03
CA ASP A 10 12.32 -10.73 -8.59
C ASP A 10 11.19 -11.15 -7.63
N GLY A 11 11.41 -12.18 -6.82
CA GLY A 11 10.43 -12.66 -5.84
C GLY A 11 10.10 -11.58 -4.81
N VAL A 12 11.13 -10.99 -4.19
CA VAL A 12 10.95 -9.93 -3.18
C VAL A 12 10.32 -8.68 -3.79
N GLY A 13 10.69 -8.31 -5.02
CA GLY A 13 10.07 -7.18 -5.72
C GLY A 13 8.56 -7.40 -5.94
N SER A 14 8.17 -8.60 -6.37
CA SER A 14 6.77 -8.96 -6.59
C SER A 14 5.95 -8.98 -5.30
N GLU A 15 6.49 -9.51 -4.19
CA GLU A 15 5.84 -9.53 -2.88
C GLU A 15 5.61 -8.11 -2.34
N ILE A 16 6.60 -7.21 -2.51
CA ILE A 16 6.46 -5.81 -2.11
C ILE A 16 5.38 -5.10 -2.94
N GLN A 17 5.27 -5.42 -4.23
CA GLN A 17 4.26 -4.84 -5.11
C GLN A 17 2.83 -5.34 -4.80
N GLU A 18 2.68 -6.62 -4.47
CA GLU A 18 1.42 -7.19 -3.97
C GLU A 18 1.01 -6.51 -2.66
N LEU A 19 1.92 -6.43 -1.69
CA LEU A 19 1.64 -5.79 -0.40
C LEU A 19 1.25 -4.31 -0.56
N ALA A 20 1.92 -3.57 -1.43
CA ALA A 20 1.57 -2.18 -1.71
C ALA A 20 0.15 -2.05 -2.30
N SER A 21 -0.24 -2.98 -3.16
CA SER A 21 -1.59 -3.02 -3.76
C SER A 21 -2.67 -3.35 -2.73
N GLU A 22 -2.39 -4.29 -1.82
CA GLU A 22 -3.28 -4.63 -0.71
C GLU A 22 -3.47 -3.44 0.24
N LEU A 23 -2.38 -2.77 0.62
CA LEU A 23 -2.43 -1.58 1.47
C LEU A 23 -3.24 -0.45 0.84
N GLN A 24 -3.13 -0.25 -0.48
CA GLN A 24 -3.89 0.77 -1.20
C GLN A 24 -5.40 0.47 -1.15
N SER A 25 -5.79 -0.77 -1.42
CA SER A 25 -7.17 -1.25 -1.32
C SER A 25 -7.74 -1.08 0.10
N ASP A 26 -6.95 -1.38 1.13
CA ASP A 26 -7.38 -1.23 2.51
C ASP A 26 -7.50 0.23 2.94
N ALA A 27 -6.61 1.12 2.46
CA ALA A 27 -6.69 2.55 2.70
C ALA A 27 -7.95 3.16 2.07
N GLU A 28 -8.29 2.77 0.83
CA GLU A 28 -9.53 3.19 0.17
C GLU A 28 -10.77 2.74 0.93
N ARG A 29 -10.80 1.49 1.38
CA ARG A 29 -11.89 0.94 2.21
C ARG A 29 -12.03 1.70 3.52
N LEU A 30 -10.92 2.00 4.17
CA LEU A 30 -10.89 2.82 5.38
C LEU A 30 -11.45 4.20 5.12
N ASN A 31 -11.03 4.85 4.03
CA ASN A 31 -11.50 6.19 3.67
C ASN A 31 -13.02 6.22 3.48
N ILE A 32 -13.56 5.24 2.73
CA ILE A 32 -15.01 5.07 2.53
C ILE A 32 -15.73 4.79 3.85
N ALA A 33 -15.15 3.97 4.73
CA ALA A 33 -15.73 3.64 6.02
C ALA A 33 -15.76 4.87 6.95
N THR A 34 -14.68 5.65 6.98
CA THR A 34 -14.60 6.88 7.79
C THR A 34 -15.51 7.99 7.27
N ASP A 35 -15.69 8.10 5.95
CA ASP A 35 -16.63 9.07 5.36
C ASP A 35 -18.10 8.76 5.69
N LYS A 36 -18.43 7.48 5.86
CA LYS A 36 -19.78 7.01 6.21
C LYS A 36 -20.03 6.93 7.72
N SER A 37 -19.03 7.23 8.54
CA SER A 37 -19.09 7.10 9.99
C SER A 37 -18.95 8.45 10.67
N ASP A 38 -19.46 8.55 11.90
CA ASP A 38 -19.36 9.75 12.73
C ASP A 38 -18.01 9.80 13.48
N VAL A 39 -16.93 9.42 12.80
CA VAL A 39 -15.57 9.46 13.35
C VAL A 39 -15.03 10.89 13.35
N PRO A 40 -14.18 11.26 14.32
CA PRO A 40 -13.57 12.59 14.36
C PRO A 40 -12.84 12.94 13.05
N ASP A 41 -12.91 14.20 12.63
CA ASP A 41 -12.26 14.65 11.39
C ASP A 41 -10.73 14.43 11.40
N GLU A 42 -10.12 14.45 12.58
CA GLU A 42 -8.70 14.07 12.75
C GLU A 42 -8.42 12.65 12.22
N ILE A 43 -9.32 11.70 12.46
CA ILE A 43 -9.18 10.32 11.97
C ILE A 43 -9.34 10.27 10.44
N LYS A 44 -10.29 11.02 9.88
CA LYS A 44 -10.44 11.12 8.41
C LYS A 44 -9.19 11.70 7.77
N HIS A 45 -8.61 12.75 8.36
CA HIS A 45 -7.35 13.33 7.90
C HIS A 45 -6.18 12.35 8.02
N MET A 46 -6.10 11.57 9.09
CA MET A 46 -5.08 10.53 9.24
C MET A 46 -5.21 9.43 8.18
N VAL A 47 -6.44 9.02 7.84
CA VAL A 47 -6.69 8.03 6.79
C VAL A 47 -6.33 8.57 5.40
N ALA A 48 -6.70 9.82 5.09
CA ALA A 48 -6.29 10.47 3.85
C ALA A 48 -4.76 10.57 3.72
N ALA A 49 -4.09 11.00 4.79
CA ALA A 49 -2.64 11.08 4.83
C ALA A 49 -1.95 9.71 4.73
N LEU A 50 -2.62 8.62 5.15
CA LEU A 50 -2.13 7.26 4.97
C LEU A 50 -2.25 6.83 3.51
N ALA A 51 -3.38 7.10 2.86
CA ALA A 51 -3.58 6.82 1.43
C ALA A 51 -2.53 7.54 0.57
N ASP A 52 -2.28 8.83 0.82
CA ASP A 52 -1.25 9.59 0.09
C ASP A 52 0.15 8.98 0.20
N LYS A 53 0.51 8.45 1.38
CA LYS A 53 1.81 7.78 1.60
C LYS A 53 1.90 6.46 0.85
N ILE A 54 0.81 5.70 0.79
CA ILE A 54 0.74 4.43 0.06
C ILE A 54 0.84 4.68 -1.44
N ASP A 55 0.16 5.70 -1.97
CA ASP A 55 0.29 6.11 -3.38
C ASP A 55 1.73 6.56 -3.70
N GLY A 56 2.37 7.28 -2.77
CA GLY A 56 3.78 7.62 -2.86
C GLY A 56 4.68 6.39 -2.90
N LEU A 57 4.43 5.39 -2.04
CA LEU A 57 5.18 4.13 -2.01
C LEU A 57 4.98 3.34 -3.32
N ALA A 58 3.73 3.18 -3.77
CA ALA A 58 3.41 2.48 -5.01
C ALA A 58 4.09 3.14 -6.23
N SER A 59 4.21 4.48 -6.22
CA SER A 59 4.92 5.23 -7.25
C SER A 59 6.42 4.96 -7.26
N LEU A 60 7.04 4.64 -6.12
CA LEU A 60 8.46 4.28 -6.02
C LEU A 60 8.75 2.83 -6.44
N LEU A 61 7.73 1.97 -6.38
CA LEU A 61 7.81 0.55 -6.75
C LEU A 61 7.58 0.30 -8.25
N ARG A 62 7.19 1.33 -9.00
CA ARG A 62 6.92 1.29 -10.44
C ARG A 62 8.12 1.74 -11.25
#